data_AF-A0A1I0QQ51-F1
#
_entry.id   AF-A0A1I0QQ51-F1
#
_cell.length_a   1.000
_cell.length_b   1.000
_cell.length_c   1.000
_cell.angle_alpha   90.00
_cell.angle_beta   90.00
_cell.angle_gamma   90.00
#
_symmetry.space_group_name_H-M   'P 1'
#
loop_
_entity.id
_entity.type
_entity.pdbx_description
1 polymer ?
#
loop_
_entity_poly.entity_id
_entity_poly.type
_entity_poly.pdbx_seq_one_letter_code
_entity_poly.pdbx_strand_id
1 'polypeptide(L)'
;MVAVSYYCPRCGAVAELDRDPYLADKSVTPFPLEGWTYASPDDDFESDDWDGVRLDCGTAHDGLLWARPPTEDERRSDEEPGCGEAFYLNFVRFEDGREVEGEAESERVRLSETLGPQNPGGPGGPSGPGFSR
;
A
#
# COMPACT_ATOMS: atom_id res chain seq x y z
N MET A 1 21.79 8.40 11.91
CA MET A 1 20.63 8.36 11.01
C MET A 1 21.07 7.97 9.60
N VAL A 2 20.20 7.28 8.89
CA VAL A 2 20.34 6.80 7.51
C VAL A 2 19.07 7.15 6.75
N ALA A 3 19.24 7.65 5.54
CA ALA A 3 18.13 7.90 4.63
C ALA A 3 17.68 6.60 3.97
N VAL A 4 16.41 6.24 4.13
CA VAL A 4 15.81 5.06 3.52
C VAL A 4 14.60 5.44 2.69
N SER A 5 14.51 4.83 1.50
CA SER A 5 13.46 5.11 0.53
C SER A 5 12.32 4.09 0.61
N TYR A 6 11.09 4.58 0.71
CA TYR A 6 9.86 3.80 0.68
C TYR A 6 8.97 4.21 -0.49
N TYR A 7 8.23 3.24 -1.01
CA TYR A 7 7.33 3.46 -2.13
C TYR A 7 5.89 3.56 -1.65
N CYS A 8 5.18 4.58 -2.11
CA CYS A 8 3.74 4.67 -1.94
C CYS A 8 3.07 3.52 -2.72
N PRO A 9 2.30 2.64 -2.07
CA PRO A 9 1.67 1.49 -2.73
C PRO A 9 0.56 1.86 -3.72
N ARG A 10 0.15 3.14 -3.75
CA ARG A 10 -0.91 3.67 -4.62
C ARG A 10 -0.37 4.25 -5.92
N CYS A 11 0.59 5.17 -5.83
CA CYS A 11 1.09 5.94 -6.98
C CYS A 11 2.58 5.72 -7.28
N GLY A 12 3.31 5.00 -6.44
CA GLY A 12 4.75 4.75 -6.63
C GLY A 12 5.66 5.92 -6.27
N ALA A 13 5.14 7.02 -5.73
CA ALA A 13 5.96 8.11 -5.20
C ALA A 13 6.92 7.58 -4.13
N VAL A 14 8.13 8.16 -4.09
CA VAL A 14 9.21 7.70 -3.23
C VAL A 14 9.36 8.68 -2.07
N ALA A 15 9.14 8.18 -0.87
CA ALA A 15 9.43 8.88 0.39
C ALA A 15 10.85 8.52 0.84
N GLU A 16 11.71 9.49 1.03
CA GLU A 16 13.00 9.34 1.69
C GLU A 16 12.90 9.85 3.12
N LEU A 17 13.05 8.94 4.09
CA LEU A 17 12.95 9.24 5.52
C LEU A 17 14.31 9.01 6.18
N ASP A 18 14.77 9.97 6.99
CA ASP A 18 15.96 9.82 7.82
C ASP A 18 15.60 9.11 9.13
N ARG A 19 16.26 7.98 9.42
CA ARG A 19 15.94 7.15 10.60
C ARG A 19 17.15 6.46 11.22
N ASP A 20 17.00 5.87 12.39
CA ASP A 20 18.04 5.08 13.04
C ASP A 20 18.34 3.77 12.27
N PRO A 21 19.62 3.44 12.04
CA PRO A 21 20.00 2.23 11.31
C PRO A 21 19.69 0.91 12.03
N TYR A 22 19.41 0.92 13.34
CA TYR A 22 18.99 -0.27 14.09
C TYR A 22 17.48 -0.49 14.08
N LEU A 23 16.71 0.50 13.63
CA LEU A 23 15.27 0.38 13.47
C LEU A 23 14.95 -0.49 12.25
N ALA A 24 14.39 -1.67 12.51
CA ALA A 24 14.09 -2.67 11.51
C ALA A 24 12.71 -2.47 10.89
N ASP A 25 12.65 -2.36 9.57
CA ASP A 25 11.39 -2.31 8.85
C ASP A 25 10.79 -3.71 8.73
N LYS A 26 9.48 -3.78 8.87
CA LYS A 26 8.72 -4.98 8.61
C LYS A 26 8.03 -4.92 7.25
N SER A 27 7.25 -3.87 7.01
CA SER A 27 6.43 -3.76 5.79
C SER A 27 5.93 -2.34 5.54
N VAL A 28 5.59 -2.06 4.28
CA VAL A 28 4.83 -0.87 3.89
C VAL A 28 3.43 -1.29 3.44
N THR A 29 2.40 -0.75 4.08
CA THR A 29 1.00 -1.13 3.84
C THR A 29 0.13 0.08 3.54
N PRO A 30 -0.89 -0.03 2.66
CA PRO A 30 -1.84 1.06 2.41
C PRO A 30 -2.80 1.31 3.58
N PHE A 31 -2.94 0.33 4.48
CA PHE A 31 -3.82 0.38 5.65
C PHE A 31 -3.02 0.11 6.92
N PRO A 32 -3.45 0.64 8.08
CA PRO A 32 -2.83 0.34 9.37
C PRO A 32 -2.97 -1.15 9.71
N LEU A 33 -2.08 -1.64 10.57
CA LEU A 33 -2.13 -2.99 11.15
C LEU A 33 -2.89 -2.97 12.48
N GLU A 34 -3.67 -4.02 12.76
CA GLU A 34 -4.47 -4.13 13.98
C GLU A 34 -3.58 -4.14 15.23
N GLY A 35 -3.73 -3.12 16.07
CA GLY A 35 -2.98 -2.98 17.32
C GLY A 35 -1.57 -2.42 17.16
N TRP A 36 -1.25 -1.80 16.02
CA TRP A 36 -0.03 -1.00 15.82
C TRP A 36 -0.32 0.47 16.12
N THR A 37 0.63 1.14 16.75
CA THR A 37 0.58 2.58 17.05
C THR A 37 1.50 3.32 16.08
N TYR A 38 0.98 4.35 15.40
CA TYR A 38 1.72 5.06 14.35
C TYR A 38 2.00 6.51 14.73
N ALA A 39 3.27 6.90 14.60
CA ALA A 39 3.73 8.27 14.74
C ALA A 39 3.56 9.04 13.42
N SER A 40 3.58 10.38 13.49
CA SER A 40 3.83 11.21 12.30
C SER A 40 5.34 11.32 12.06
N PRO A 41 5.79 11.72 10.85
CA PRO A 41 7.21 11.89 10.57
C PRO A 41 7.89 12.99 11.40
N ASP A 42 7.11 13.98 11.87
CA ASP A 42 7.62 15.04 12.74
C ASP A 42 7.67 14.65 14.23
N ASP A 43 7.09 13.49 14.60
CA ASP A 43 7.13 12.95 15.95
C ASP A 43 8.38 12.08 16.16
N ASP A 44 8.71 11.78 17.42
CA ASP A 44 9.82 10.88 17.78
C ASP A 44 9.43 9.41 17.52
N PHE A 45 9.26 9.05 16.25
CA PHE A 45 8.82 7.72 15.82
C PHE A 45 9.83 6.60 16.10
N GLU A 46 11.03 6.96 16.54
CA GLU A 46 12.11 6.05 16.91
C GLU A 46 12.00 5.55 18.36
N SER A 47 11.08 6.12 19.16
CA SER A 47 10.78 5.64 20.52
C SER A 47 10.03 4.29 20.49
N ASP A 48 10.24 3.47 21.51
CA ASP A 48 9.55 2.20 21.74
C ASP A 48 8.02 2.33 21.91
N ASP A 49 7.49 3.55 22.03
CA ASP A 49 6.04 3.84 22.07
C ASP A 49 5.34 3.66 20.71
N TRP A 50 6.11 3.64 19.61
CA TRP A 50 5.58 3.62 18.25
C TRP A 50 5.98 2.35 17.50
N ASP A 51 5.01 1.75 16.82
CA ASP A 51 5.20 0.53 16.03
C ASP A 51 5.39 0.83 14.53
N GLY A 52 5.36 2.10 14.14
CA GLY A 52 5.45 2.53 12.74
C GLY A 52 5.25 4.02 12.54
N VAL A 53 5.30 4.42 11.26
CA VAL A 53 5.08 5.81 10.81
C VAL A 53 3.91 5.85 9.83
N ARG A 54 2.99 6.78 10.06
CA ARG A 54 1.93 7.12 9.12
C ARG A 54 2.43 8.22 8.18
N LEU A 55 2.47 7.93 6.89
CA LEU A 55 2.97 8.81 5.84
C LEU A 55 1.82 9.26 4.95
N ASP A 56 1.53 10.56 4.90
CA ASP A 56 0.58 11.15 3.96
C ASP A 56 1.30 11.47 2.64
N CYS A 57 0.97 10.74 1.56
CA CYS A 57 1.74 10.76 0.33
C CYS A 57 1.80 12.14 -0.33
N GLY A 58 3.02 12.68 -0.48
CA GLY A 58 3.29 14.00 -1.07
C GLY A 58 3.17 15.18 -0.10
N THR A 59 2.89 14.91 1.19
CA THR A 59 2.86 15.94 2.22
C THR A 59 4.28 16.18 2.75
N ALA A 60 4.75 17.42 2.74
CA ALA A 60 6.07 17.76 3.27
C ALA A 60 6.09 17.72 4.80
N HIS A 61 7.11 17.07 5.37
CA HIS A 61 7.38 16.98 6.81
C HIS A 61 8.87 17.17 7.07
N ASP A 62 9.26 17.51 8.30
CA ASP A 62 10.68 17.60 8.66
C ASP A 62 11.32 16.19 8.61
N GLY A 63 12.49 16.06 8.00
CA GLY A 63 13.15 14.76 7.84
C GLY A 63 12.53 13.81 6.79
N LEU A 64 11.49 14.23 6.07
CA LEU A 64 10.84 13.47 4.99
C LEU A 64 10.89 14.22 3.66
N LEU A 65 11.56 13.63 2.67
CA LEU A 65 11.66 14.16 1.31
C LEU A 65 10.87 13.31 0.33
N TRP A 66 10.13 13.97 -0.56
CA TRP A 66 9.37 13.29 -1.61
C TRP A 66 10.05 13.41 -2.96
N ALA A 67 10.25 12.26 -3.61
CA ALA A 67 10.63 12.16 -5.00
C ALA A 67 9.46 11.59 -5.82
N ARG A 68 9.28 12.14 -7.02
CA ARG A 68 8.28 11.66 -7.97
C ARG A 68 8.64 10.24 -8.43
N PRO A 69 7.66 9.35 -8.71
CA PRO A 69 7.99 8.07 -9.34
C PRO A 69 8.79 8.31 -10.64
N PRO A 70 9.72 7.43 -11.00
CA PRO A 70 10.40 7.51 -12.29
C PRO A 70 9.37 7.25 -13.40
N THR A 71 8.78 8.31 -13.96
CA THR A 71 7.88 8.23 -15.12
C THR A 71 8.62 8.70 -16.37
N GLU A 72 8.36 8.06 -17.52
CA GLU A 72 9.02 8.38 -18.79
C GLU A 72 8.69 9.79 -19.34
N ASP A 73 7.71 10.50 -18.76
CA ASP A 73 7.30 11.85 -19.18
C ASP A 73 7.65 12.89 -18.10
N GLU A 74 8.91 13.32 -18.07
CA GLU A 74 9.46 14.32 -17.13
C GLU A 74 8.93 15.75 -17.37
N ARG A 75 8.11 15.97 -18.42
CA ARG A 75 7.73 17.31 -18.91
C ARG A 75 6.39 17.83 -18.42
N ARG A 76 5.67 17.08 -17.59
CA ARG A 76 4.47 17.55 -16.91
C ARG A 76 4.54 17.22 -15.43
N SER A 77 4.71 18.26 -14.61
CA SER A 77 3.79 18.60 -13.53
C SER A 77 4.48 19.54 -12.54
N ASP A 78 3.92 20.74 -12.40
CA ASP A 78 4.11 21.63 -11.25
C ASP A 78 3.27 21.14 -10.04
N GLU A 79 2.86 19.86 -10.05
CA GLU A 79 2.00 19.25 -9.03
C GLU A 79 2.85 18.56 -7.97
N GLU A 80 2.41 18.66 -6.71
CA GLU A 80 3.03 18.02 -5.55
C GLU A 80 3.33 16.52 -5.81
N PRO A 81 4.51 16.02 -5.38
CA PRO A 81 4.93 14.65 -5.60
C PRO A 81 4.15 13.67 -4.71
N GLY A 82 2.90 13.35 -5.05
CA GLY A 82 2.12 12.34 -4.34
C GLY A 82 0.64 12.29 -4.72
N CYS A 83 -0.07 11.31 -4.17
CA CYS A 83 -1.52 11.15 -4.37
C CYS A 83 -2.38 11.62 -3.19
N GLY A 84 -1.77 12.10 -2.10
CA GLY A 84 -2.46 12.56 -0.89
C GLY A 84 -3.09 11.44 -0.05
N GLU A 85 -2.93 10.17 -0.42
CA GLU A 85 -3.38 9.05 0.41
C GLU A 85 -2.34 8.68 1.45
N ALA A 86 -2.81 8.37 2.66
CA ALA A 86 -1.98 7.84 3.71
C ALA A 86 -1.55 6.39 3.42
N PHE A 87 -0.35 6.06 3.84
CA PHE A 87 0.11 4.68 3.96
C PHE A 87 1.01 4.56 5.19
N TYR A 88 1.34 3.32 5.54
CA TYR A 88 1.87 2.98 6.85
C TYR A 88 3.17 2.22 6.66
N LEU A 89 4.25 2.78 7.18
CA LEU A 89 5.50 2.07 7.42
C LEU A 89 5.38 1.36 8.76
N ASN A 90 5.64 0.06 8.77
CA ASN A 90 5.52 -0.78 9.95
C ASN A 90 6.91 -1.25 10.36
N PHE A 91 7.25 -1.08 11.64
CA PHE A 91 8.47 -1.60 12.22
C PHE A 91 8.28 -3.03 12.73
N VAL A 92 9.40 -3.72 12.93
CA VAL A 92 9.41 -5.04 13.54
C VAL A 92 9.10 -4.91 15.03
N ARG A 93 8.01 -5.53 15.46
CA ARG A 93 7.60 -5.61 16.87
C ARG A 93 7.93 -6.97 17.45
N PHE A 94 8.40 -7.00 18.70
CA PHE A 94 8.66 -8.22 19.45
C PHE A 94 7.75 -8.32 20.68
N GLU A 95 7.10 -9.46 20.86
CA GLU A 95 6.35 -9.80 22.06
C GLU A 95 6.86 -11.14 22.61
N ASP A 96 7.23 -11.18 23.89
CA ASP A 96 7.82 -12.37 24.53
C ASP A 96 9.07 -12.92 23.79
N GLY A 97 9.87 -12.02 23.20
CA GLY A 97 11.06 -12.38 22.42
C GLY A 97 10.76 -13.02 21.05
N ARG A 98 9.51 -12.98 20.60
CA ARG A 98 9.10 -13.44 19.26
C ARG A 98 8.63 -12.26 18.43
N GLU A 99 9.08 -12.19 17.19
CA GLU A 99 8.56 -11.23 16.24
C GLU A 99 7.07 -11.51 16.00
N VAL A 100 6.25 -10.47 16.07
CA VAL A 100 4.82 -10.56 15.77
C VAL A 100 4.51 -10.06 14.37
N GLU A 101 3.62 -10.75 13.68
CA GLU A 101 3.05 -10.32 12.42
C GLU A 101 1.80 -9.50 12.69
N GLY A 102 1.71 -8.32 12.08
CA GLY A 102 0.49 -7.51 12.13
C GLY A 102 -0.42 -7.88 10.97
N GLU A 103 -1.71 -8.01 11.26
CA GLU A 103 -2.74 -8.18 10.26
C GLU A 103 -3.25 -6.80 9.84
N ALA A 104 -3.40 -6.54 8.54
CA ALA A 104 -3.97 -5.26 8.09
C ALA A 104 -5.40 -5.13 8.61
N GLU A 105 -5.76 -3.95 9.13
CA GLU A 105 -7.13 -3.68 9.56
C GLU A 105 -8.09 -4.00 8.40
N SER A 106 -8.99 -4.95 8.63
CA SER A 106 -9.82 -5.52 7.58
C SER A 106 -10.90 -4.54 7.12
N GLU A 107 -10.63 -3.72 6.10
CA GLU A 107 -11.68 -3.02 5.36
C GLU A 107 -12.39 -4.00 4.40
N ARG A 108 -13.69 -4.23 4.62
CA ARG A 108 -14.49 -5.11 3.76
C ARG A 108 -14.75 -4.43 2.42
N VAL A 109 -13.93 -4.72 1.41
CA VAL A 109 -14.19 -4.29 0.03
C VAL A 109 -15.37 -5.09 -0.53
N ARG A 110 -16.46 -4.40 -0.87
CA ARG A 110 -17.55 -4.97 -1.69
C ARG A 110 -16.98 -5.20 -3.10
N LEU A 111 -16.61 -6.44 -3.42
CA LEU A 111 -16.41 -6.83 -4.81
C LEU A 111 -17.76 -6.67 -5.52
N SER A 112 -17.81 -5.80 -6.52
CA SER A 112 -18.99 -5.64 -7.37
C SER A 112 -19.33 -6.99 -8.02
N GLU A 113 -20.40 -7.65 -7.57
CA GLU A 113 -20.91 -8.93 -8.11
C GLU A 113 -21.39 -8.83 -9.58
N THR A 114 -21.22 -7.68 -10.25
CA THR A 114 -21.90 -7.37 -11.52
C THR A 114 -21.21 -7.89 -12.78
N LEU A 115 -20.02 -8.49 -12.70
CA LEU A 115 -19.38 -9.11 -13.85
C LEU A 115 -18.90 -10.53 -13.53
N GLY A 116 -19.87 -11.41 -13.27
CA GLY A 116 -19.63 -12.84 -13.44
C GLY A 116 -19.12 -13.11 -14.88
N PRO A 117 -18.24 -14.10 -15.08
CA PRO A 117 -17.75 -14.43 -16.42
C PRO A 117 -18.95 -14.69 -17.33
N GLN A 118 -19.06 -13.92 -18.42
CA GLN A 118 -20.05 -14.20 -19.45
C GLN A 118 -19.69 -15.55 -20.05
N ASN A 119 -20.44 -16.59 -19.69
CA ASN A 119 -20.29 -17.90 -20.28
C ASN A 119 -20.42 -17.75 -21.80
N PRO A 120 -19.46 -18.21 -22.61
CA PRO A 120 -19.60 -18.18 -24.06
C PRO A 120 -20.84 -19.02 -24.42
N GLY A 121 -21.75 -18.44 -25.20
CA GLY A 121 -22.92 -19.13 -25.72
C GLY A 121 -22.48 -20.37 -26.49
N GLY A 122 -22.90 -21.54 -26.04
CA GLY A 122 -22.57 -22.80 -26.70
C GLY A 122 -23.07 -22.80 -28.16
N PRO A 123 -22.36 -23.47 -29.08
CA PRO A 123 -22.79 -23.56 -30.47
C PRO A 123 -24.13 -24.30 -30.58
N GLY A 124 -25.03 -23.78 -31.42
CA GLY A 124 -26.33 -24.38 -31.70
C GLY A 124 -26.18 -25.81 -32.21
N GLY A 125 -26.85 -26.76 -31.55
CA GLY A 125 -26.83 -28.17 -31.91
C GLY A 125 -27.42 -28.43 -33.30
N PRO A 126 -26.97 -29.50 -34.01
CA PRO A 126 -27.41 -29.79 -35.37
C PRO A 126 -28.89 -30.22 -35.43
N SER A 127 -29.61 -29.69 -36.42
CA SER A 127 -30.97 -30.12 -36.77
C SER A 127 -30.96 -31.57 -37.23
N GLY A 128 -31.56 -32.47 -36.45
CA GLY A 128 -31.76 -33.87 -36.82
C GLY A 128 -32.81 -34.03 -37.94
N PRO A 129 -32.72 -35.10 -38.76
CA PRO A 129 -33.62 -35.33 -39.88
C PRO A 129 -35.01 -35.77 -39.41
N GLY A 130 -36.06 -35.11 -39.92
CA GLY A 130 -37.45 -35.52 -39.71
C GLY A 130 -37.78 -36.76 -40.55
N PHE A 131 -38.09 -37.86 -39.89
CA PHE A 131 -38.67 -39.06 -40.51
C PHE A 131 -40.19 -38.83 -40.63
N SER A 132 -40.70 -38.72 -41.86
CA SER A 132 -42.14 -38.82 -42.14
C SER A 132 -42.42 -40.23 -42.67
N ARG A 133 -43.34 -40.93 -41.99
CA ARG A 133 -44.02 -42.14 -42.48
C ARG A 133 -45.19 -41.74 -43.37
#